data_AF-A0A1E3P6E6-F1
#
_entry.id   AF-A0A1E3P6E6-F1
#
_cell.length_a   1.000
_cell.length_b   1.000
_cell.length_c   1.000
_cell.angle_alpha   90.00
_cell.angle_beta   90.00
_cell.angle_gamma   90.00
#
_symmetry.space_group_name_H-M   'P 1'
#
loop_
_entity.id
_entity.type
_entity.pdbx_description
1 polymer ?
#
loop_
_entity_poly.entity_id
_entity_poly.type
_entity_poly.pdbx_seq_one_letter_code
_entity_poly.pdbx_strand_id
1 'polypeptide(L)'
;MVDKVDYSQWSKEELVAKVLELERQVVKPKEPKKLKRQNPFDFSKYNTRFIALKFSYLGWNYNGLAIQKEPTPLPTVEGTILEAMNKCKLVPSMNPNEFKFSRCGRTDKGVSALNQVISLNVRSNLSPEEQIDPINDSKEIDYLNILNNILPADIKIHAVSLRPPKNFDARFSCNSRHYKYIFHKRGLNLELMSQAAQLYEGAHDFRNFCKLDGSKQITNYERTIIRSQIIPINDEFMCFDLEGSAFLWHQVRNMIAILFLVGQELESPQVVLDLMDINKTPTRPLFDMGSDIPLILYDCKFPPIEWKQPPVCVKAEKTVTSTYSTWVQTQIKSQVARYMYELFHDNLDVDEFDKEMKRTRVNLGDGKGKISADYIPLSKRERQEGYEVINERWTKKRKLDK
;
A
#
# COMPACT_ATOMS: atom_id res chain seq x y z
N MET A 1 -42.76 -36.36 8.30
CA MET A 1 -41.68 -37.17 8.90
C MET A 1 -40.74 -37.52 7.76
N VAL A 2 -39.51 -37.01 7.77
CA VAL A 2 -38.50 -37.36 6.76
C VAL A 2 -37.78 -38.57 7.32
N ASP A 3 -37.85 -39.70 6.63
CA ASP A 3 -37.11 -40.90 7.01
C ASP A 3 -35.63 -40.55 7.08
N LYS A 4 -35.04 -40.66 8.28
CA LYS A 4 -33.60 -40.51 8.46
C LYS A 4 -32.95 -41.75 7.88
N VAL A 5 -32.29 -41.58 6.74
CA VAL A 5 -31.43 -42.62 6.16
C VAL A 5 -30.27 -42.87 7.13
N ASP A 6 -30.11 -44.12 7.58
CA ASP A 6 -28.96 -44.55 8.35
C ASP A 6 -27.78 -44.86 7.43
N TYR A 7 -26.76 -44.02 7.51
CA TYR A 7 -25.55 -44.12 6.70
C TYR A 7 -24.49 -45.05 7.30
N SER A 8 -24.70 -45.58 8.52
CA SER A 8 -23.71 -46.42 9.21
C SER A 8 -23.46 -47.76 8.53
N GLN A 9 -24.40 -48.21 7.69
CA GLN A 9 -24.35 -49.48 6.95
C GLN A 9 -23.89 -49.31 5.51
N TRP A 10 -23.54 -48.10 5.07
CA TRP A 10 -23.17 -47.82 3.69
C TRP A 10 -21.70 -48.14 3.45
N SER A 11 -21.42 -48.76 2.31
CA SER A 11 -20.07 -48.92 1.77
C SER A 11 -19.45 -47.56 1.41
N LYS A 12 -18.13 -47.54 1.26
CA LYS A 12 -17.38 -46.34 0.87
C LYS A 12 -17.84 -45.83 -0.49
N GLU A 13 -18.12 -46.72 -1.43
CA GLU A 13 -18.58 -46.41 -2.78
C GLU A 13 -19.97 -45.75 -2.77
N GLU A 14 -20.89 -46.23 -1.94
CA GLU A 14 -22.23 -45.67 -1.77
C GLU A 14 -22.19 -44.27 -1.13
N LEU A 15 -21.33 -44.06 -0.13
CA LEU A 15 -21.11 -42.76 0.49
C LEU A 15 -20.55 -41.74 -0.52
N VAL A 16 -19.56 -42.13 -1.31
CA VAL A 16 -18.99 -41.27 -2.36
C VAL A 16 -20.04 -40.93 -3.42
N ALA A 17 -20.84 -41.90 -3.85
CA ALA A 17 -21.94 -41.65 -4.79
C ALA A 17 -22.95 -40.64 -4.22
N LYS A 18 -23.26 -40.72 -2.92
CA LYS A 18 -24.19 -39.78 -2.27
C LYS A 18 -23.63 -38.37 -2.17
N VAL A 19 -22.35 -38.23 -1.85
CA VAL A 19 -21.68 -36.93 -1.82
C VAL A 19 -21.71 -36.28 -3.20
N LEU A 20 -21.35 -37.02 -4.26
CA LEU A 20 -21.39 -36.52 -5.64
C LEU A 20 -22.82 -36.13 -6.09
N GLU A 21 -23.84 -36.87 -5.65
CA GLU A 21 -25.24 -36.52 -5.90
C GLU A 21 -25.62 -35.21 -5.21
N LEU A 22 -25.28 -35.06 -3.93
CA LEU A 22 -25.57 -33.87 -3.14
C LEU A 22 -24.84 -32.63 -3.67
N GLU A 23 -23.58 -32.77 -4.07
CA GLU A 23 -22.80 -31.70 -4.70
C GLU A 23 -23.46 -31.20 -5.98
N ARG A 24 -24.01 -32.09 -6.81
CA ARG A 24 -24.78 -31.72 -8.01
C ARG A 24 -26.08 -30.99 -7.67
N GLN A 25 -26.72 -31.30 -6.55
CA GLN A 25 -27.95 -30.62 -6.12
C GLN A 25 -27.70 -29.21 -5.56
N VAL A 26 -26.51 -28.96 -4.97
CA VAL A 26 -26.11 -27.63 -4.50
C VAL A 26 -25.81 -26.68 -5.67
N VAL A 27 -25.37 -27.22 -6.82
CA VAL A 27 -25.10 -26.45 -8.05
C VAL A 27 -26.35 -26.40 -8.95
N LYS A 28 -27.48 -25.88 -8.44
CA LYS A 28 -28.54 -25.39 -9.34
C LYS A 28 -28.12 -24.01 -9.87
N PRO A 29 -28.04 -23.80 -11.20
CA PRO A 29 -27.85 -22.46 -11.76
C PRO A 29 -29.01 -21.58 -11.28
N LYS A 30 -28.72 -20.49 -10.57
CA LYS A 30 -29.74 -19.47 -10.31
C LYS A 30 -30.23 -18.97 -11.66
N GLU A 31 -31.53 -19.08 -11.92
CA GLU A 31 -32.13 -18.45 -13.09
C GLU A 31 -31.71 -16.98 -13.15
N PRO A 32 -31.27 -16.47 -14.32
CA PRO A 32 -30.89 -15.08 -14.45
C PRO A 32 -32.10 -14.21 -14.16
N LYS A 33 -32.09 -13.52 -13.02
CA LYS A 33 -33.10 -12.50 -12.71
C LYS A 33 -33.10 -11.50 -13.86
N LYS A 34 -34.23 -11.34 -14.54
CA LYS A 34 -34.44 -10.31 -15.58
C LYS A 34 -33.94 -8.96 -15.03
N LEU A 35 -32.85 -8.44 -15.59
CA LEU A 35 -32.32 -7.12 -15.27
C LEU A 35 -33.40 -6.10 -15.64
N LYS A 36 -34.06 -5.51 -14.63
CA LYS A 36 -34.90 -4.33 -14.83
C LYS A 36 -34.04 -3.29 -15.55
N ARG A 37 -34.46 -2.83 -16.74
CA ARG A 37 -33.86 -1.67 -17.42
C ARG A 37 -33.92 -0.49 -16.44
N GLN A 38 -32.81 -0.18 -15.81
CA GLN A 38 -32.67 1.03 -15.00
C GLN A 38 -32.43 2.17 -15.98
N ASN A 39 -33.27 3.20 -15.93
CA ASN A 39 -32.97 4.44 -16.66
C ASN A 39 -31.61 4.97 -16.18
N PRO A 40 -30.76 5.49 -17.08
CA PRO A 40 -29.47 6.03 -16.72
C PRO A 40 -29.64 7.17 -15.71
N PHE A 41 -28.78 7.19 -14.69
CA PHE A 41 -28.78 8.25 -13.70
C PHE A 41 -28.30 9.56 -14.34
N ASP A 42 -29.12 10.60 -14.26
CA ASP A 42 -28.84 11.90 -14.86
C ASP A 42 -28.14 12.82 -13.84
N PHE A 43 -26.83 13.01 -14.01
CA PHE A 43 -26.00 13.86 -13.14
C PHE A 43 -26.31 15.35 -13.29
N SER A 44 -26.92 15.79 -14.39
CA SER A 44 -27.23 17.22 -14.62
C SER A 44 -28.31 17.76 -13.66
N LYS A 45 -29.08 16.86 -13.04
CA LYS A 45 -30.14 17.18 -12.09
C LYS A 45 -29.65 17.39 -10.66
N TYR A 46 -28.35 17.25 -10.41
CA TYR A 46 -27.77 17.29 -9.07
C TYR A 46 -26.62 18.28 -9.00
N ASN A 47 -26.43 18.84 -7.81
CA ASN A 47 -25.29 19.70 -7.53
C ASN A 47 -24.01 18.89 -7.40
N THR A 48 -22.88 19.58 -7.48
CA THR A 48 -21.57 18.99 -7.20
C THR A 48 -20.82 19.78 -6.15
N ARG A 49 -19.88 19.12 -5.48
CA ARG A 49 -19.05 19.69 -4.44
C ARG A 49 -17.63 19.14 -4.52
N PHE A 50 -16.64 20.00 -4.30
CA PHE A 50 -15.25 19.57 -4.15
C PHE A 50 -14.97 19.14 -2.71
N ILE A 51 -14.50 17.91 -2.54
CA ILE A 51 -14.20 17.32 -1.23
C ILE A 51 -12.80 16.70 -1.19
N ALA A 52 -12.30 16.45 0.01
CA ALA A 52 -11.16 15.56 0.24
C ALA A 52 -11.58 14.39 1.12
N LEU A 53 -11.12 13.19 0.79
CA LEU A 53 -11.37 11.97 1.56
C LEU A 53 -10.06 11.41 2.10
N LYS A 54 -10.06 11.09 3.38
CA LYS A 54 -8.97 10.36 4.04
C LYS A 54 -9.36 8.90 4.21
N PHE A 55 -8.46 8.02 3.82
CA PHE A 55 -8.73 6.59 3.80
C PHE A 55 -7.50 5.75 4.12
N SER A 56 -7.78 4.52 4.53
CA SER A 56 -6.82 3.47 4.81
C SER A 56 -7.12 2.23 3.96
N TYR A 57 -6.08 1.42 3.73
CA TYR A 57 -6.21 0.11 3.12
C TYR A 57 -5.04 -0.81 3.45
N LEU A 58 -5.31 -2.11 3.45
CA LEU A 58 -4.28 -3.16 3.46
C LEU A 58 -3.89 -3.46 2.01
N GLY A 59 -2.64 -3.18 1.64
CA GLY A 59 -2.18 -3.23 0.24
C GLY A 59 -2.00 -4.63 -0.35
N TRP A 60 -2.10 -5.67 0.46
CA TRP A 60 -1.68 -7.03 0.13
C TRP A 60 -2.47 -7.67 -1.02
N ASN A 61 -3.74 -7.26 -1.20
CA ASN A 61 -4.63 -7.78 -2.24
C ASN A 61 -4.73 -6.88 -3.47
N TYR A 62 -3.83 -5.90 -3.61
CA TYR A 62 -3.95 -4.85 -4.62
C TYR A 62 -2.67 -4.65 -5.43
N ASN A 63 -2.82 -4.30 -6.70
CA ASN A 63 -1.72 -3.95 -7.60
C ASN A 63 -1.28 -2.49 -7.46
N GLY A 64 -1.20 -2.03 -6.21
CA GLY A 64 -0.87 -0.66 -5.80
C GLY A 64 -2.10 0.26 -5.75
N LEU A 65 -1.86 1.53 -5.40
CA LEU A 65 -2.94 2.51 -5.33
C LEU A 65 -3.51 2.85 -6.70
N ALA A 66 -2.65 3.30 -7.61
CA ALA A 66 -3.08 3.99 -8.82
C ALA A 66 -3.53 3.03 -9.92
N ILE A 67 -4.64 3.39 -10.60
CA ILE A 67 -5.10 2.71 -11.81
C ILE A 67 -3.98 2.67 -12.85
N GLN A 68 -3.78 1.49 -13.44
CA GLN A 68 -2.82 1.26 -14.51
C GLN A 68 -3.54 1.26 -15.86
N LYS A 69 -2.82 1.61 -16.93
CA LYS A 69 -3.37 1.56 -18.30
C LYS A 69 -3.59 0.13 -18.77
N GLU A 70 -2.62 -0.73 -18.46
CA GLU A 70 -2.68 -2.14 -18.81
C GLU A 70 -3.45 -2.94 -17.75
N PRO A 71 -4.12 -4.04 -18.14
CA PRO A 71 -4.71 -4.97 -17.21
C PRO A 71 -3.69 -5.44 -16.15
N THR A 72 -4.15 -5.55 -14.92
CA THR A 72 -3.34 -5.98 -13.78
C THR A 72 -3.92 -7.27 -13.19
N PRO A 73 -3.09 -8.14 -12.60
CA PRO A 73 -3.57 -9.43 -12.06
C PRO A 73 -4.47 -9.26 -10.82
N LEU A 74 -4.36 -8.13 -10.12
CA LEU A 74 -5.16 -7.77 -8.96
C LEU A 74 -5.74 -6.36 -9.17
N PRO A 75 -6.88 -6.02 -8.57
CA PRO A 75 -7.44 -4.67 -8.65
C PRO A 75 -6.48 -3.63 -8.05
N THR A 76 -6.71 -2.36 -8.39
CA THR A 76 -6.02 -1.23 -7.75
C THR A 76 -6.96 -0.59 -6.73
N VAL A 77 -6.41 -0.03 -5.66
CA VAL A 77 -7.23 0.58 -4.60
C VAL A 77 -8.05 1.76 -5.14
N GLU A 78 -7.45 2.60 -6.00
CA GLU A 78 -8.16 3.69 -6.67
C GLU A 78 -9.29 3.18 -7.56
N GLY A 79 -9.04 2.10 -8.33
CA GLY A 79 -10.08 1.46 -9.13
C GLY A 79 -11.27 1.01 -8.28
N THR A 80 -11.01 0.30 -7.18
CA THR A 80 -12.06 -0.18 -6.27
C THR A 80 -12.83 0.98 -5.61
N ILE A 81 -12.15 2.06 -5.23
CA ILE A 81 -12.81 3.26 -4.69
C ILE A 81 -13.69 3.93 -5.75
N LEU A 82 -13.20 4.10 -6.98
CA LEU A 82 -13.97 4.72 -8.06
C LEU A 82 -15.18 3.87 -8.47
N GLU A 83 -15.05 2.54 -8.49
CA GLU A 83 -16.17 1.62 -8.72
C GLU A 83 -17.26 1.80 -7.65
N ALA A 84 -16.86 1.89 -6.37
CA ALA A 84 -17.80 2.15 -5.28
C ALA A 84 -18.48 3.52 -5.42
N MET A 85 -17.71 4.58 -5.74
CA MET A 85 -18.24 5.92 -5.97
C MET A 85 -19.23 5.97 -7.15
N ASN A 86 -18.90 5.30 -8.25
CA ASN A 86 -19.76 5.24 -9.44
C ASN A 86 -21.05 4.43 -9.16
N LYS A 87 -20.93 3.32 -8.42
CA LYS A 87 -22.09 2.52 -7.97
C LYS A 87 -23.02 3.34 -7.07
N CYS A 88 -22.47 4.18 -6.19
CA CYS A 88 -23.21 5.13 -5.35
C CYS A 88 -23.76 6.35 -6.10
N LYS A 89 -23.45 6.50 -7.41
CA LYS A 89 -23.79 7.69 -8.21
C LYS A 89 -23.19 8.99 -7.65
N LEU A 90 -21.99 8.89 -7.07
CA LEU A 90 -21.23 10.05 -6.59
C LEU A 90 -20.35 10.66 -7.69
N VAL A 91 -19.88 9.85 -8.63
CA VAL A 91 -19.06 10.28 -9.78
C VAL A 91 -19.66 9.75 -11.10
N PRO A 92 -19.53 10.49 -12.21
CA PRO A 92 -20.21 10.18 -13.47
C PRO A 92 -19.66 8.93 -14.17
N SER A 93 -18.37 8.65 -14.00
CA SER A 93 -17.69 7.57 -14.73
C SER A 93 -16.49 7.04 -13.93
N MET A 94 -15.78 6.08 -14.53
CA MET A 94 -14.51 5.56 -14.03
C MET A 94 -13.31 6.43 -14.45
N ASN A 95 -13.51 7.48 -15.25
CA ASN A 95 -12.44 8.34 -15.76
C ASN A 95 -12.13 9.46 -14.74
N PRO A 96 -10.99 9.41 -14.02
CA PRO A 96 -10.70 10.38 -12.95
C PRO A 96 -10.59 11.83 -13.43
N ASN A 97 -10.33 12.03 -14.72
CA ASN A 97 -10.17 13.37 -15.31
C ASN A 97 -11.48 14.15 -15.37
N GLU A 98 -12.64 13.49 -15.33
CA GLU A 98 -13.96 14.14 -15.45
C GLU A 98 -14.40 14.86 -14.17
N PHE A 99 -13.73 14.63 -13.05
CA PHE A 99 -14.16 15.13 -11.74
C PHE A 99 -13.00 15.58 -10.84
N LYS A 100 -11.96 16.19 -11.45
CA LYS A 100 -10.83 16.83 -10.75
C LYS A 100 -10.15 15.91 -9.72
N PHE A 101 -9.99 14.63 -10.06
CA PHE A 101 -9.40 13.66 -9.15
C PHE A 101 -7.89 13.91 -8.95
N SER A 102 -7.47 14.05 -7.69
CA SER A 102 -6.08 14.08 -7.28
C SER A 102 -5.83 13.13 -6.10
N ARG A 103 -4.59 12.65 -5.98
CA ARG A 103 -4.16 11.67 -4.97
C ARG A 103 -2.82 12.08 -4.36
N CYS A 104 -2.66 11.97 -3.05
CA CYS A 104 -1.47 12.48 -2.37
C CYS A 104 -0.17 11.78 -2.76
N GLY A 105 -0.15 10.46 -2.62
CA GLY A 105 1.00 9.61 -2.93
C GLY A 105 0.58 8.39 -3.73
N ARG A 106 1.48 7.82 -4.53
CA ARG A 106 1.26 6.51 -5.15
C ARG A 106 2.02 5.48 -4.33
N THR A 107 1.32 4.49 -3.82
CA THR A 107 1.94 3.31 -3.21
C THR A 107 2.11 2.23 -4.26
N ASP A 108 3.21 1.49 -4.16
CA ASP A 108 3.48 0.33 -5.02
C ASP A 108 2.56 -0.85 -4.65
N LYS A 109 2.58 -1.90 -5.47
CA LYS A 109 1.94 -3.18 -5.15
C LYS A 109 2.32 -3.64 -3.75
N GLY A 110 1.36 -4.21 -3.01
CA GLY A 110 1.58 -4.76 -1.66
C GLY A 110 1.67 -3.73 -0.53
N VAL A 111 1.98 -2.47 -0.83
CA VAL A 111 2.19 -1.40 0.17
C VAL A 111 0.85 -0.93 0.74
N SER A 112 0.76 -0.86 2.07
CA SER A 112 -0.45 -0.41 2.78
C SER A 112 -0.46 1.11 3.00
N ALA A 113 -1.62 1.68 3.35
CA ALA A 113 -1.70 3.08 3.78
C ALA A 113 -2.75 3.29 4.87
N LEU A 114 -2.51 4.22 5.78
CA LEU A 114 -3.44 4.53 6.88
C LEU A 114 -4.12 5.89 6.74
N ASN A 115 -3.43 6.89 6.18
CA ASN A 115 -3.98 8.24 5.98
C ASN A 115 -3.70 8.74 4.55
N GLN A 116 -4.00 7.89 3.56
CA GLN A 116 -3.98 8.33 2.16
C GLN A 116 -5.09 9.35 1.93
N VAL A 117 -4.85 10.30 1.03
CA VAL A 117 -5.82 11.37 0.71
C VAL A 117 -6.07 11.43 -0.78
N ILE A 118 -7.34 11.51 -1.15
CA ILE A 118 -7.80 11.89 -2.49
C ILE A 118 -8.65 13.15 -2.40
N SER A 119 -8.64 13.97 -3.44
CA SER A 119 -9.54 15.12 -3.59
C SER A 119 -10.21 15.09 -4.95
N LEU A 120 -11.49 15.42 -5.01
CA LEU A 120 -12.32 15.27 -6.19
C LEU A 120 -13.66 16.02 -6.07
N ASN A 121 -14.31 16.22 -7.21
CA ASN A 121 -15.71 16.64 -7.27
C ASN A 121 -16.63 15.42 -7.16
N VAL A 122 -17.67 15.53 -6.32
CA VAL A 122 -18.71 14.51 -6.17
C VAL A 122 -20.10 15.13 -6.25
N ARG A 123 -21.12 14.30 -6.53
CA ARG A 123 -22.53 14.68 -6.38
C ARG A 123 -22.80 15.14 -4.95
N SER A 124 -23.55 16.22 -4.79
CA SER A 124 -23.97 16.81 -3.52
C SER A 124 -25.49 17.02 -3.50
N ASN A 125 -26.07 16.95 -2.29
CA ASN A 125 -27.47 17.35 -2.08
C ASN A 125 -27.63 18.87 -1.95
N LEU A 126 -26.55 19.59 -1.67
CA LEU A 126 -26.56 21.00 -1.32
C LEU A 126 -26.24 21.88 -2.54
N SER A 127 -26.94 23.00 -2.69
CA SER A 127 -26.58 24.02 -3.67
C SER A 127 -25.21 24.65 -3.34
N PRO A 128 -24.53 25.29 -4.31
CA PRO A 128 -23.27 25.99 -4.04
C PRO A 128 -23.36 26.99 -2.89
N GLU A 129 -24.50 27.66 -2.73
CA GLU A 129 -24.74 28.63 -1.65
C GLU A 129 -24.90 27.93 -0.30
N GLU A 130 -25.66 26.83 -0.24
CA GLU A 130 -25.85 26.05 0.98
C GLU A 130 -24.55 25.39 1.48
N GLN A 131 -23.64 25.03 0.56
CA GLN A 131 -22.36 24.40 0.89
C GLN A 131 -21.43 25.31 1.72
N ILE A 132 -21.61 26.64 1.65
CA ILE A 132 -20.79 27.63 2.35
C ILE A 132 -21.00 27.53 3.87
N ASP A 133 -22.25 27.32 4.31
CA ASP A 133 -22.61 27.32 5.72
C ASP A 133 -22.55 25.90 6.34
N PRO A 134 -21.70 25.65 7.34
CA PRO A 134 -21.61 24.36 8.03
C PRO A 134 -22.94 23.87 8.64
N ILE A 135 -23.91 24.75 8.91
CA ILE A 135 -25.21 24.37 9.45
C ILE A 135 -25.97 23.39 8.54
N ASN A 136 -25.72 23.46 7.23
CA ASN A 136 -26.37 22.63 6.23
C ASN A 136 -25.70 21.26 6.05
N ASP A 137 -24.51 21.03 6.62
CA ASP A 137 -23.77 19.79 6.39
C ASP A 137 -24.51 18.53 6.86
N SER A 138 -25.46 18.65 7.78
CA SER A 138 -26.33 17.55 8.21
C SER A 138 -27.29 17.05 7.13
N LYS A 139 -27.58 17.87 6.11
CA LYS A 139 -28.42 17.54 4.94
C LYS A 139 -27.60 16.97 3.77
N GLU A 140 -26.28 17.03 3.87
CA GLU A 140 -25.37 16.51 2.85
C GLU A 140 -25.40 14.97 2.79
N ILE A 141 -24.94 14.42 1.68
CA ILE A 141 -24.71 12.99 1.54
C ILE A 141 -23.67 12.53 2.58
N ASP A 142 -24.01 11.49 3.35
CA ASP A 142 -23.08 10.79 4.22
C ASP A 142 -22.10 9.94 3.39
N TYR A 143 -21.09 10.62 2.83
CA TYR A 143 -20.07 10.02 1.96
C TYR A 143 -19.32 8.87 2.64
N LEU A 144 -19.09 8.97 3.95
CA LEU A 144 -18.34 7.96 4.69
C LEU A 144 -19.14 6.67 4.80
N ASN A 145 -20.39 6.74 5.26
CA ASN A 145 -21.22 5.56 5.42
C ASN A 145 -21.62 4.94 4.08
N ILE A 146 -21.97 5.74 3.07
CA ILE A 146 -22.39 5.19 1.76
C ILE A 146 -21.25 4.43 1.08
N LEU A 147 -20.01 4.94 1.17
CA LEU A 147 -18.84 4.28 0.58
C LEU A 147 -18.42 3.05 1.37
N ASN A 148 -18.30 3.14 2.70
CA ASN A 148 -17.87 2.00 3.52
C ASN A 148 -18.85 0.81 3.50
N ASN A 149 -20.12 1.02 3.11
CA ASN A 149 -21.06 -0.07 2.91
C ASN A 149 -20.85 -0.86 1.61
N ILE A 150 -20.14 -0.30 0.64
CA ILE A 150 -19.84 -0.94 -0.65
C ILE A 150 -18.38 -1.40 -0.72
N LEU A 151 -17.48 -0.64 -0.10
CA LEU A 151 -16.06 -0.95 -0.09
C LEU A 151 -15.77 -2.28 0.64
N PRO A 152 -14.72 -3.00 0.21
CA PRO A 152 -14.28 -4.21 0.87
C PRO A 152 -13.81 -3.95 2.31
N ALA A 153 -13.65 -5.02 3.08
CA ALA A 153 -13.25 -4.94 4.49
C ALA A 153 -11.86 -4.31 4.69
N ASP A 154 -11.00 -4.39 3.68
CA ASP A 154 -9.61 -3.93 3.69
C ASP A 154 -9.39 -2.55 3.04
N ILE A 155 -10.46 -1.82 2.70
CA ILE A 155 -10.43 -0.38 2.35
C ILE A 155 -11.46 0.36 3.19
N LYS A 156 -11.05 1.44 3.87
CA LYS A 156 -11.92 2.25 4.72
C LYS A 156 -11.73 3.73 4.52
N ILE A 157 -12.81 4.46 4.27
CA ILE A 157 -12.83 5.92 4.29
C ILE A 157 -13.19 6.36 5.71
N HIS A 158 -12.33 7.11 6.38
CA HIS A 158 -12.51 7.43 7.80
C HIS A 158 -12.59 8.92 8.11
N ALA A 159 -12.30 9.80 7.15
CA ALA A 159 -12.62 11.22 7.28
C ALA A 159 -12.95 11.88 5.93
N VAL A 160 -13.73 12.94 5.99
CA VAL A 160 -14.05 13.80 4.84
C VAL A 160 -13.82 15.26 5.21
N SER A 161 -13.22 16.02 4.30
CA SER A 161 -13.27 17.48 4.32
C SER A 161 -14.30 17.93 3.29
N LEU A 162 -15.39 18.55 3.76
CA LEU A 162 -16.46 19.09 2.92
C LEU A 162 -16.07 20.44 2.28
N ARG A 163 -15.10 21.13 2.87
CA ARG A 163 -14.57 22.40 2.39
C ARG A 163 -13.04 22.38 2.47
N PRO A 164 -12.35 21.65 1.58
CA PRO A 164 -10.90 21.74 1.48
C PRO A 164 -10.46 23.19 1.21
N PRO A 165 -9.22 23.58 1.59
CA PRO A 165 -8.70 24.92 1.31
C PRO A 165 -8.80 25.31 -0.18
N LYS A 166 -8.84 26.61 -0.46
CA LYS A 166 -8.84 27.10 -1.85
C LYS A 166 -7.62 26.56 -2.60
N ASN A 167 -7.82 26.08 -3.83
CA ASN A 167 -6.80 25.45 -4.67
C ASN A 167 -6.16 24.18 -4.07
N PHE A 168 -6.82 23.53 -3.11
CA PHE A 168 -6.33 22.28 -2.57
C PHE A 168 -6.22 21.21 -3.65
N ASP A 169 -5.06 20.56 -3.70
CA ASP A 169 -4.80 19.38 -4.50
C ASP A 169 -4.14 18.35 -3.60
N ALA A 170 -4.71 17.14 -3.49
CA ALA A 170 -4.20 16.12 -2.58
C ALA A 170 -2.70 15.82 -2.78
N ARG A 171 -2.18 15.92 -4.02
CA ARG A 171 -0.77 15.72 -4.34
C ARG A 171 0.08 16.93 -3.96
N PHE A 172 -0.28 18.09 -4.49
CA PHE A 172 0.58 19.28 -4.46
C PHE A 172 0.45 20.09 -3.17
N SER A 173 -0.68 19.98 -2.45
CA SER A 173 -0.89 20.62 -1.16
C SER A 173 -0.34 19.82 0.02
N CYS A 174 0.20 18.62 -0.19
CA CYS A 174 0.78 17.81 0.88
C CYS A 174 2.22 18.25 1.18
N ASN A 175 2.48 18.60 2.44
CA ASN A 175 3.76 19.13 2.94
C ASN A 175 4.79 18.02 3.15
N SER A 176 4.39 16.91 3.77
CA SER A 176 5.27 15.77 4.02
C SER A 176 4.49 14.45 4.03
N ARG A 177 5.21 13.36 3.75
CA ARG A 177 4.69 11.99 3.86
C ARG A 177 5.51 11.25 4.92
N HIS A 178 4.80 10.53 5.76
CA HIS A 178 5.36 9.73 6.83
C HIS A 178 5.14 8.26 6.50
N TYR A 179 6.23 7.53 6.31
CA TYR A 179 6.24 6.08 6.11
C TYR A 179 6.70 5.35 7.37
N LYS A 180 6.15 4.16 7.54
CA LYS A 180 6.63 3.16 8.50
C LYS A 180 6.98 1.90 7.74
N TYR A 181 8.12 1.30 8.05
CA TYR A 181 8.49 -0.02 7.55
C TYR A 181 8.75 -0.95 8.74
N ILE A 182 7.92 -1.98 8.88
CA ILE A 182 8.01 -2.94 10.00
C ILE A 182 8.98 -4.06 9.64
N PHE A 183 9.85 -4.46 10.57
CA PHE A 183 10.76 -5.58 10.35
C PHE A 183 11.08 -6.32 11.65
N HIS A 184 11.43 -7.61 11.53
CA HIS A 184 11.86 -8.42 12.67
C HIS A 184 13.32 -8.14 13.00
N LYS A 185 13.67 -8.03 14.29
CA LYS A 185 15.01 -7.59 14.74
C LYS A 185 16.11 -8.65 14.64
N ARG A 186 15.74 -9.92 14.46
CA ARG A 186 16.67 -11.07 14.48
C ARG A 186 17.84 -10.89 13.52
N GLY A 187 19.05 -11.15 14.02
CA GLY A 187 20.29 -11.11 13.24
C GLY A 187 20.72 -9.71 12.81
N LEU A 188 20.21 -8.65 13.45
CA LEU A 188 20.50 -7.27 13.10
C LEU A 188 21.11 -6.48 14.25
N ASN A 189 22.21 -5.77 13.97
CA ASN A 189 22.80 -4.76 14.81
C ASN A 189 22.00 -3.46 14.72
N LEU A 190 21.08 -3.27 15.66
CA LEU A 190 20.16 -2.13 15.69
C LEU A 190 20.86 -0.80 15.93
N GLU A 191 22.03 -0.81 16.58
CA GLU A 191 22.80 0.41 16.83
C GLU A 191 23.38 0.94 15.52
N LEU A 192 24.04 0.08 14.75
CA LEU A 192 24.56 0.44 13.42
C LEU A 192 23.44 0.84 12.46
N MET A 193 22.30 0.14 12.49
CA MET A 193 21.13 0.54 11.71
C MET A 193 20.62 1.93 12.10
N SER A 194 20.59 2.24 13.40
CA SER A 194 20.15 3.55 13.88
C SER A 194 21.10 4.66 13.46
N GLN A 195 22.43 4.43 13.56
CA GLN A 195 23.45 5.35 13.06
C GLN A 195 23.28 5.60 11.55
N ALA A 196 23.14 4.54 10.75
CA ALA A 196 22.95 4.65 9.31
C ALA A 196 21.62 5.33 8.92
N ALA A 197 20.54 5.07 9.66
CA ALA A 197 19.24 5.68 9.41
C ALA A 197 19.28 7.21 9.60
N GLN A 198 19.98 7.70 10.63
CA GLN A 198 20.13 9.14 10.89
C GLN A 198 20.85 9.86 9.73
N LEU A 199 21.79 9.20 9.05
CA LEU A 199 22.53 9.78 7.93
C LEU A 199 21.63 10.13 6.73
N TYR A 200 20.42 9.59 6.64
CA TYR A 200 19.47 9.97 5.60
C TYR A 200 18.84 11.35 5.79
N GLU A 201 18.87 11.92 7.00
CA GLU A 201 18.25 13.22 7.29
C GLU A 201 18.94 14.36 6.52
N GLY A 202 18.14 15.33 6.06
CA GLY A 202 18.60 16.45 5.24
C GLY A 202 18.23 16.32 3.77
N ALA A 203 18.79 17.21 2.95
CA ALA A 203 18.58 17.26 1.51
C ALA A 203 19.75 16.57 0.80
N HIS A 204 19.46 15.50 0.06
CA HIS A 204 20.46 14.67 -0.62
C HIS A 204 19.97 14.19 -1.98
N ASP A 205 20.90 13.80 -2.85
CA ASP A 205 20.57 13.10 -4.10
C ASP A 205 20.31 11.62 -3.84
N PHE A 206 19.06 11.20 -4.00
CA PHE A 206 18.62 9.82 -3.74
C PHE A 206 18.56 8.95 -5.00
N ARG A 207 19.24 9.30 -6.10
CA ARG A 207 19.20 8.49 -7.35
C ARG A 207 19.64 7.04 -7.15
N ASN A 208 20.60 6.81 -6.24
CA ASN A 208 21.09 5.48 -5.91
C ASN A 208 20.16 4.70 -4.97
N PHE A 209 19.12 5.35 -4.46
CA PHE A 209 18.09 4.75 -3.64
C PHE A 209 16.77 4.62 -4.38
N CYS A 210 16.68 4.82 -5.69
CA CYS A 210 15.42 4.74 -6.40
C CYS A 210 15.49 3.86 -7.64
N LYS A 211 14.31 3.52 -8.17
CA LYS A 211 14.21 2.97 -9.52
C LYS A 211 14.17 4.11 -10.52
N LEU A 212 15.11 4.10 -11.46
CA LEU A 212 15.13 5.05 -12.57
C LEU A 212 14.05 4.68 -13.59
N ASP A 213 13.23 5.66 -13.98
CA ASP A 213 12.14 5.50 -14.94
C ASP A 213 12.27 6.52 -16.06
N GLY A 214 12.78 6.05 -17.21
CA GLY A 214 12.90 6.86 -18.42
C GLY A 214 11.58 7.50 -18.86
N SER A 215 10.42 6.90 -18.56
CA SER A 215 9.13 7.50 -18.95
C SER A 215 8.80 8.80 -18.23
N LYS A 216 9.44 9.07 -17.08
CA LYS A 216 9.24 10.29 -16.30
C LYS A 216 10.20 11.40 -16.66
N GLN A 217 11.29 11.08 -17.37
CA GLN A 217 12.33 12.03 -17.75
C GLN A 217 12.80 12.87 -16.55
N ILE A 218 12.93 12.25 -15.37
CA ILE A 218 13.37 12.93 -14.16
C ILE A 218 14.85 13.26 -14.28
N THR A 219 15.20 14.51 -13.97
CA THR A 219 16.57 15.01 -13.89
C THR A 219 16.95 15.45 -12.48
N ASN A 220 15.96 15.67 -11.59
CA ASN A 220 16.18 16.05 -10.20
C ASN A 220 15.81 14.90 -9.23
N TYR A 221 16.83 14.34 -8.59
CA TYR A 221 16.75 13.26 -7.63
C TYR A 221 16.95 13.73 -6.18
N GLU A 222 17.07 15.03 -5.96
CA GLU A 222 17.19 15.60 -4.62
C GLU A 222 15.88 15.47 -3.86
N ARG A 223 15.93 14.92 -2.64
CA ARG A 223 14.78 14.87 -1.72
C ARG A 223 15.23 15.27 -0.33
N THR A 224 14.29 15.78 0.46
CA THR A 224 14.53 16.15 1.85
C THR A 224 13.88 15.15 2.78
N ILE A 225 14.68 14.47 3.58
CA ILE A 225 14.22 13.66 4.70
C ILE A 225 14.21 14.55 5.94
N ILE A 226 13.04 14.65 6.56
CA ILE A 226 12.77 15.49 7.73
C ILE A 226 13.13 14.73 9.01
N ARG A 227 12.84 13.43 9.04
CA ARG A 227 13.12 12.55 10.19
C ARG A 227 13.34 11.12 9.75
N SER A 228 14.33 10.44 10.31
CA SER A 228 14.70 9.07 9.95
C SER A 228 15.23 8.31 11.18
N GLN A 229 14.46 7.35 11.68
CA GLN A 229 14.79 6.67 12.94
C GLN A 229 14.36 5.20 12.95
N ILE A 230 15.06 4.38 13.74
CA ILE A 230 14.66 3.01 14.07
C ILE A 230 14.02 3.03 15.46
N ILE A 231 12.78 2.58 15.58
CA ILE A 231 12.03 2.56 16.84
C ILE A 231 11.47 1.16 17.13
N PRO A 232 11.39 0.73 18.40
CA PRO A 232 10.76 -0.54 18.74
C PRO A 232 9.24 -0.48 18.55
N ILE A 233 8.65 -1.58 18.09
CA ILE A 233 7.19 -1.81 18.15
C ILE A 233 6.86 -2.69 19.34
N ASN A 234 7.63 -3.76 19.53
CA ASN A 234 7.56 -4.70 20.65
C ASN A 234 8.91 -5.42 20.76
N ASP A 235 8.97 -6.50 21.54
CA ASP A 235 10.20 -7.24 21.78
C ASP A 235 10.79 -7.90 20.52
N GLU A 236 10.02 -8.20 19.50
CA GLU A 236 10.45 -8.92 18.29
C GLU A 236 10.60 -8.00 17.07
N PHE A 237 9.75 -6.97 16.98
CA PHE A 237 9.61 -6.12 15.81
C PHE A 237 10.06 -4.68 16.05
N MET A 238 10.74 -4.15 15.03
CA MET A 238 11.18 -2.76 14.92
C MET A 238 10.43 -2.07 13.78
N CYS A 239 10.53 -0.74 13.76
CA CYS A 239 10.00 0.11 12.71
C CYS A 239 11.07 1.08 12.24
N PHE A 240 11.31 1.12 10.94
CA PHE A 240 11.95 2.26 10.31
C PHE A 240 10.90 3.34 10.07
N ASP A 241 10.97 4.40 10.86
CA ASP A 241 10.02 5.51 10.92
C ASP A 241 10.61 6.71 10.18
N LEU A 242 10.03 7.03 9.02
CA LEU A 242 10.64 7.92 8.04
C LEU A 242 9.67 9.00 7.59
N GLU A 243 10.03 10.27 7.76
CA GLU A 243 9.25 11.41 7.27
C GLU A 243 10.08 12.23 6.28
N GLY A 244 9.49 12.58 5.13
CA GLY A 244 10.15 13.38 4.11
C GLY A 244 9.16 14.22 3.30
N SER A 245 9.66 15.23 2.60
CA SER A 245 8.83 16.14 1.79
C SER A 245 8.19 15.41 0.60
N ALA A 246 8.98 14.61 -0.09
CA ALA A 246 8.58 13.74 -1.19
C ALA A 246 9.53 12.54 -1.31
N PHE A 247 9.07 11.49 -2.00
CA PHE A 247 9.86 10.28 -2.23
C PHE A 247 9.88 9.93 -3.72
N LEU A 248 11.02 9.44 -4.18
CA LEU A 248 11.23 8.85 -5.51
C LEU A 248 10.62 7.44 -5.57
N TRP A 249 10.50 6.91 -6.79
CA TRP A 249 9.97 5.56 -6.98
C TRP A 249 10.87 4.52 -6.31
N HIS A 250 10.29 3.65 -5.49
CA HIS A 250 10.97 2.63 -4.69
C HIS A 250 11.93 3.16 -3.60
N GLN A 251 11.94 4.48 -3.31
CA GLN A 251 12.94 5.09 -2.45
C GLN A 251 13.06 4.43 -1.07
N VAL A 252 11.94 4.38 -0.34
CA VAL A 252 11.91 3.88 1.05
C VAL A 252 12.36 2.42 1.13
N ARG A 253 11.96 1.59 0.16
CA ARG A 253 12.30 0.16 0.12
C ARG A 253 13.77 -0.09 -0.19
N ASN A 254 14.41 0.78 -0.97
CA ASN A 254 15.85 0.71 -1.18
C ASN A 254 16.63 1.25 0.03
N MET A 255 16.13 2.29 0.70
CA MET A 255 16.75 2.79 1.94
C MET A 255 16.80 1.70 3.00
N ILE A 256 15.67 1.04 3.29
CA ILE A 256 15.65 -0.06 4.28
C ILE A 256 16.51 -1.26 3.85
N ALA A 257 16.66 -1.52 2.54
CA ALA A 257 17.56 -2.57 2.06
C ALA A 257 19.02 -2.29 2.43
N ILE A 258 19.47 -1.03 2.33
CA ILE A 258 20.81 -0.63 2.78
C ILE A 258 20.93 -0.74 4.30
N LEU A 259 19.90 -0.34 5.05
CA LEU A 259 19.89 -0.52 6.50
C LEU A 259 19.97 -1.99 6.90
N PHE A 260 19.35 -2.92 6.16
CA PHE A 260 19.53 -4.36 6.40
C PHE A 260 20.96 -4.81 6.18
N LEU A 261 21.64 -4.34 5.13
CA LEU A 261 23.06 -4.65 4.91
C LEU A 261 23.94 -4.14 6.05
N VAL A 262 23.66 -2.94 6.55
CA VAL A 262 24.36 -2.38 7.72
C VAL A 262 24.04 -3.17 9.00
N GLY A 263 22.78 -3.51 9.22
CA GLY A 263 22.36 -4.30 10.38
C GLY A 263 22.94 -5.71 10.39
N GLN A 264 23.16 -6.30 9.21
CA GLN A 264 23.87 -7.58 9.09
C GLN A 264 25.40 -7.44 9.13
N GLU A 265 25.91 -6.22 9.37
CA GLU A 265 27.35 -5.90 9.41
C GLU A 265 28.09 -6.19 8.10
N LEU A 266 27.35 -6.32 7.00
CA LEU A 266 27.89 -6.52 5.65
C LEU A 266 28.39 -5.22 5.03
N GLU A 267 27.86 -4.08 5.49
CA GLU A 267 28.30 -2.74 5.13
C GLU A 267 28.43 -1.88 6.39
N SER A 268 29.30 -0.87 6.37
CA SER A 268 29.37 0.13 7.44
C SER A 268 28.28 1.21 7.27
N PRO A 269 27.87 1.93 8.34
CA PRO A 269 26.91 3.04 8.23
C PRO A 269 27.29 4.10 7.18
N GLN A 270 28.59 4.32 6.97
CA GLN A 270 29.15 5.27 6.00
C GLN A 270 28.67 5.01 4.56
N VAL A 271 28.25 3.78 4.23
CA VAL A 271 27.73 3.43 2.91
C VAL A 271 26.53 4.29 2.51
N VAL A 272 25.75 4.78 3.49
CA VAL A 272 24.60 5.66 3.24
C VAL A 272 25.06 6.97 2.60
N LEU A 273 26.05 7.63 3.20
CA LEU A 273 26.62 8.87 2.67
C LEU A 273 27.32 8.63 1.33
N ASP A 274 28.06 7.52 1.21
CA ASP A 274 28.79 7.17 -0.01
C ASP A 274 27.85 6.98 -1.21
N LEU A 275 26.65 6.43 -0.99
CA LEU A 275 25.63 6.26 -2.02
C LEU A 275 24.92 7.58 -2.36
N MET A 276 24.92 8.58 -1.48
CA MET A 276 24.35 9.91 -1.76
C MET A 276 25.37 10.86 -2.39
N ASP A 277 26.67 10.60 -2.22
CA ASP A 277 27.75 11.33 -2.91
C ASP A 277 27.91 10.83 -4.35
N ILE A 278 27.44 11.62 -5.30
CA ILE A 278 27.47 11.28 -6.74
C ILE A 278 28.90 11.32 -7.32
N ASN A 279 29.85 12.01 -6.69
CA ASN A 279 31.24 11.97 -7.12
C ASN A 279 31.88 10.62 -6.78
N LYS A 280 31.49 10.04 -5.64
CA LYS A 280 31.96 8.72 -5.18
C LYS A 280 31.17 7.57 -5.81
N THR A 281 29.86 7.75 -5.94
CA THR A 281 28.91 6.75 -6.46
C THR A 281 28.07 7.38 -7.58
N PRO A 282 28.64 7.53 -8.79
CA PRO A 282 27.94 8.21 -9.90
C PRO A 282 26.69 7.47 -10.36
N THR A 283 26.69 6.13 -10.24
CA THR A 283 25.55 5.29 -10.59
C THR A 283 25.31 4.21 -9.54
N ARG A 284 24.05 3.79 -9.44
CA ARG A 284 23.55 2.89 -8.40
C ARG A 284 24.18 1.50 -8.55
N PRO A 285 24.82 0.95 -7.51
CA PRO A 285 25.23 -0.45 -7.51
C PRO A 285 24.01 -1.37 -7.51
N LEU A 286 24.16 -2.58 -8.06
CA LEU A 286 23.07 -3.55 -8.08
C LEU A 286 22.84 -4.15 -6.68
N PHE A 287 21.63 -3.94 -6.15
CA PHE A 287 21.16 -4.58 -4.92
C PHE A 287 19.65 -4.80 -4.98
N ASP A 288 19.21 -5.83 -4.24
CA ASP A 288 17.81 -6.17 -4.10
C ASP A 288 17.13 -5.19 -3.14
N MET A 289 15.90 -4.84 -3.48
CA MET A 289 15.08 -3.90 -2.72
C MET A 289 14.34 -4.63 -1.59
N GLY A 290 14.06 -3.94 -0.49
CA GLY A 290 13.24 -4.47 0.60
C GLY A 290 11.84 -4.86 0.15
N SER A 291 11.19 -5.76 0.88
CA SER A 291 9.83 -6.22 0.65
C SER A 291 8.81 -5.07 0.61
N ASP A 292 7.69 -5.26 -0.09
CA ASP A 292 6.60 -4.29 -0.15
C ASP A 292 5.62 -4.44 1.03
N ILE A 293 5.33 -5.67 1.42
CA ILE A 293 4.35 -6.03 2.47
C ILE A 293 4.48 -5.19 3.74
N PRO A 294 5.69 -4.93 4.29
CA PRO A 294 5.83 -4.23 5.58
C PRO A 294 5.80 -2.71 5.47
N LEU A 295 5.80 -2.16 4.25
CA LEU A 295 5.79 -0.72 4.03
C LEU A 295 4.38 -0.17 4.15
N ILE A 296 4.25 0.91 4.92
CA ILE A 296 3.00 1.59 5.21
C ILE A 296 3.20 3.07 4.96
N LEU A 297 2.39 3.67 4.08
CA LEU A 297 2.18 5.12 4.10
C LEU A 297 1.33 5.45 5.34
N TYR A 298 2.02 5.84 6.41
CA TYR A 298 1.41 6.07 7.72
C TYR A 298 0.63 7.37 7.75
N ASP A 299 1.22 8.47 7.30
CA ASP A 299 0.55 9.78 7.29
C ASP A 299 0.91 10.68 6.11
N CYS A 300 -0.01 11.58 5.78
CA CYS A 300 0.16 12.64 4.80
C CYS A 300 -0.20 13.97 5.47
N LYS A 301 0.80 14.84 5.67
CA LYS A 301 0.59 16.11 6.37
C LYS A 301 0.22 17.21 5.38
N PHE A 302 -0.82 17.96 5.71
CA PHE A 302 -1.35 19.07 4.93
C PHE A 302 -1.36 20.34 5.76
N PRO A 303 -1.46 21.53 5.13
CA PRO A 303 -1.92 22.74 5.81
C PRO A 303 -3.24 22.50 6.55
N PRO A 304 -3.61 23.36 7.53
CA PRO A 304 -4.84 23.21 8.29
C PRO A 304 -6.06 22.95 7.38
N ILE A 305 -6.72 21.82 7.62
CA ILE A 305 -7.89 21.35 6.89
C ILE A 305 -8.84 20.68 7.88
N GLU A 306 -10.11 21.06 7.81
CA GLU A 306 -11.16 20.49 8.66
C GLU A 306 -11.47 19.06 8.18
N TRP A 307 -11.25 18.09 9.06
CA TRP A 307 -11.60 16.69 8.84
C TRP A 307 -12.81 16.32 9.69
N LYS A 308 -13.91 15.94 9.03
CA LYS A 308 -15.09 15.38 9.68
C LYS A 308 -14.96 13.86 9.75
N GLN A 309 -15.05 13.35 10.96
CA GLN A 309 -15.11 11.93 11.29
C GLN A 309 -16.56 11.43 11.22
N PRO A 310 -16.81 10.12 11.04
CA PRO A 310 -18.16 9.60 11.10
C PRO A 310 -18.76 9.82 12.50
N PRO A 311 -20.05 10.18 12.61
CA PRO A 311 -20.69 10.30 13.91
C PRO A 311 -20.76 8.93 14.60
N VAL A 312 -20.61 8.92 15.92
CA VAL A 312 -20.79 7.71 16.74
C VAL A 312 -22.25 7.31 16.70
N CYS A 313 -22.59 6.37 15.82
CA CYS A 313 -23.95 5.90 15.60
C CYS A 313 -23.96 4.45 15.09
N VAL A 314 -25.14 3.81 15.08
CA VAL A 314 -25.35 2.43 14.60
C VAL A 314 -24.81 2.22 13.18
N LYS A 315 -24.85 3.25 12.32
CA LYS A 315 -24.30 3.16 10.96
C LYS A 315 -22.77 2.98 10.97
N ALA A 316 -22.07 3.57 11.93
CA ALA A 316 -20.62 3.43 12.08
C ALA A 316 -20.22 2.09 12.70
N GLU A 317 -21.11 1.46 13.49
CA GLU A 317 -20.86 0.19 14.19
C GLU A 317 -20.41 -0.93 13.25
N LYS A 318 -21.07 -1.09 12.10
CA LYS A 318 -20.70 -2.11 11.10
C LYS A 318 -19.28 -1.90 10.58
N THR A 319 -18.89 -0.64 10.36
CA THR A 319 -17.56 -0.27 9.87
C THR A 319 -16.50 -0.59 10.93
N VAL A 320 -16.75 -0.19 12.18
CA VAL A 320 -15.85 -0.46 13.31
C VAL A 320 -15.69 -1.97 13.55
N THR A 321 -16.82 -2.70 13.56
CA THR A 321 -16.85 -4.16 13.75
C THR A 321 -16.09 -4.88 12.65
N SER A 322 -16.24 -4.45 11.38
CA SER A 322 -15.48 -5.01 10.25
C SER A 322 -13.97 -4.80 10.43
N THR A 323 -13.54 -3.61 10.85
CA THR A 323 -12.11 -3.33 11.09
C THR A 323 -11.55 -4.16 12.24
N TYR A 324 -12.31 -4.24 13.35
CA TYR A 324 -11.95 -5.06 14.50
C TYR A 324 -11.84 -6.54 14.12
N SER A 325 -12.81 -7.08 13.38
CA SER A 325 -12.79 -8.45 12.89
C SER A 325 -11.56 -8.73 12.02
N THR A 326 -11.20 -7.83 11.10
CA THR A 326 -9.99 -7.99 10.27
C THR A 326 -8.72 -8.05 11.11
N TRP A 327 -8.59 -7.17 12.11
CA TRP A 327 -7.45 -7.16 13.02
C TRP A 327 -7.36 -8.45 13.84
N VAL A 328 -8.45 -8.86 14.50
CA VAL A 328 -8.50 -10.10 15.30
C VAL A 328 -8.19 -11.32 14.44
N GLN A 329 -8.77 -11.45 13.24
CA GLN A 329 -8.47 -12.57 12.35
C GLN A 329 -6.99 -12.62 11.94
N THR A 330 -6.38 -11.45 11.72
CA THR A 330 -4.95 -11.38 11.39
C THR A 330 -4.08 -11.78 12.58
N GLN A 331 -4.45 -11.37 13.79
CA GLN A 331 -3.77 -11.80 15.02
C GLN A 331 -3.89 -13.32 15.23
N ILE A 332 -5.09 -13.89 15.06
CA ILE A 332 -5.29 -15.34 15.15
C ILE A 332 -4.42 -16.07 14.12
N LYS A 333 -4.43 -15.63 12.86
CA LYS A 333 -3.58 -16.22 11.80
C LYS A 333 -2.09 -16.12 12.15
N SER A 334 -1.66 -15.01 12.73
CA SER A 334 -0.27 -14.83 13.20
C SER A 334 0.08 -15.84 14.29
N GLN A 335 -0.80 -16.09 15.25
CA GLN A 335 -0.57 -17.08 16.31
C GLN A 335 -0.53 -18.50 15.76
N VAL A 336 -1.45 -18.86 14.85
CA VAL A 336 -1.43 -20.17 14.18
C VAL A 336 -0.14 -20.36 13.37
N ALA A 337 0.30 -19.33 12.63
CA ALA A 337 1.56 -19.36 11.89
C ALA A 337 2.78 -19.47 12.83
N ARG A 338 2.73 -18.83 14.00
CA ARG A 338 3.76 -18.96 15.03
C ARG A 338 3.84 -20.39 15.58
N TYR A 339 2.72 -21.00 15.95
CA TYR A 339 2.70 -22.41 16.37
C TYR A 339 3.27 -23.33 15.29
N MET A 340 2.92 -23.10 14.02
CA MET A 340 3.50 -23.85 12.92
C MET A 340 5.02 -23.65 12.81
N TYR A 341 5.52 -22.43 12.97
CA TYR A 341 6.95 -22.12 12.96
C TYR A 341 7.69 -22.83 14.12
N GLU A 342 7.14 -22.79 15.32
CA GLU A 342 7.73 -23.41 16.52
C GLU A 342 7.90 -24.93 16.39
N LEU A 343 7.02 -25.63 15.64
CA LEU A 343 7.18 -27.07 15.35
C LEU A 343 8.45 -27.41 14.55
N PHE A 344 8.98 -26.45 13.77
CA PHE A 344 10.20 -26.63 12.98
C PHE A 344 11.41 -25.96 13.61
N HIS A 345 11.21 -24.98 14.50
CA HIS A 345 12.28 -24.14 15.04
C HIS A 345 13.29 -24.95 15.86
N ASP A 346 12.84 -25.93 16.64
CA ASP A 346 13.73 -26.76 17.47
C ASP A 346 14.67 -27.65 16.66
N ASN A 347 14.41 -27.84 15.36
CA ASN A 347 15.15 -28.78 14.52
C ASN A 347 16.23 -28.13 13.65
N LEU A 348 16.11 -26.84 13.32
CA LEU A 348 17.03 -26.12 12.40
C LEU A 348 17.01 -24.61 12.68
N ASP A 349 18.11 -24.09 13.24
CA ASP A 349 18.37 -22.65 13.22
C ASP A 349 18.92 -22.27 11.84
N VAL A 350 18.12 -21.53 11.06
CA VAL A 350 18.48 -21.10 9.70
C VAL A 350 19.76 -20.25 9.69
N ASP A 351 19.99 -19.43 10.72
CA ASP A 351 21.17 -18.58 10.77
C ASP A 351 22.43 -19.41 11.08
N GLU A 352 22.31 -20.43 11.92
CA GLU A 352 23.39 -21.39 12.18
C GLU A 352 23.67 -22.27 10.96
N PHE A 353 22.63 -22.79 10.33
CA PHE A 353 22.74 -23.58 9.10
C PHE A 353 23.40 -22.79 7.95
N ASP A 354 23.07 -21.50 7.81
CA ASP A 354 23.71 -20.64 6.80
C ASP A 354 25.21 -20.43 7.10
N LYS A 355 25.60 -20.33 8.38
CA LYS A 355 27.01 -20.28 8.81
C LYS A 355 27.74 -21.59 8.49
N GLU A 356 27.14 -22.74 8.80
CA GLU A 356 27.71 -24.06 8.49
C GLU A 356 27.93 -24.25 6.98
N MET A 357 26.96 -23.81 6.18
CA MET A 357 27.01 -23.86 4.72
C MET A 357 27.87 -22.74 4.09
N LYS A 358 28.51 -21.89 4.91
CA LYS A 358 29.35 -20.76 4.48
C LYS A 358 28.67 -19.87 3.44
N ARG A 359 27.40 -19.56 3.64
CA ARG A 359 26.61 -18.71 2.72
C ARG A 359 26.03 -17.52 3.46
N THR A 360 25.87 -16.41 2.73
CA THR A 360 25.25 -15.20 3.29
C THR A 360 23.80 -15.09 2.83
N ARG A 361 22.86 -14.97 3.77
CA ARG A 361 21.47 -14.63 3.47
C ARG A 361 21.25 -13.14 3.69
N VAL A 362 21.15 -12.39 2.60
CA VAL A 362 20.84 -10.96 2.64
C VAL A 362 19.38 -10.77 3.05
N ASN A 363 19.14 -10.00 4.12
CA ASN A 363 17.81 -9.73 4.64
C ASN A 363 17.08 -8.71 3.76
N LEU A 364 15.84 -9.04 3.37
CA LEU A 364 14.96 -8.18 2.56
C LEU A 364 13.69 -7.77 3.32
N GLY A 365 13.59 -8.10 4.61
CA GLY A 365 12.44 -7.84 5.47
C GLY A 365 11.23 -8.75 5.23
N ASP A 366 11.38 -9.81 4.43
CA ASP A 366 10.34 -10.79 4.09
C ASP A 366 10.44 -12.10 4.88
N GLY A 367 11.45 -12.24 5.75
CA GLY A 367 11.73 -13.47 6.49
C GLY A 367 12.38 -14.59 5.68
N LYS A 368 12.58 -14.41 4.36
CA LYS A 368 13.21 -15.39 3.46
C LYS A 368 14.63 -14.98 3.08
N GLY A 369 14.81 -13.69 2.78
CA GLY A 369 16.05 -13.13 2.26
C GLY A 369 16.49 -13.75 0.93
N LYS A 370 17.70 -13.38 0.50
CA LYS A 370 18.34 -13.91 -0.70
C LYS A 370 19.69 -14.50 -0.37
N ILE A 371 19.91 -15.75 -0.77
CA ILE A 371 21.18 -16.45 -0.57
C ILE A 371 22.18 -15.95 -1.61
N SER A 372 23.36 -15.57 -1.14
CA SER A 372 24.56 -15.32 -1.92
C SER A 372 25.66 -16.26 -1.43
N ALA A 373 26.43 -16.85 -2.36
CA ALA A 373 27.59 -17.67 -2.01
C ALA A 373 28.62 -16.82 -1.26
N ASP A 374 29.02 -15.71 -1.86
CA ASP A 374 29.86 -14.69 -1.24
C ASP A 374 29.15 -13.33 -1.27
N TYR A 375 29.21 -12.59 -0.16
CA TYR A 375 28.74 -11.21 -0.16
C TYR A 375 29.76 -10.32 -0.89
N ILE A 376 29.31 -9.63 -1.93
CA ILE A 376 30.12 -8.64 -2.64
C ILE A 376 29.75 -7.24 -2.08
N PRO A 377 30.71 -6.47 -1.54
CA PRO A 377 30.46 -5.10 -1.09
C PRO A 377 29.89 -4.22 -2.20
N LEU A 378 28.97 -3.31 -1.86
CA LEU A 378 28.27 -2.46 -2.84
C LEU A 378 29.23 -1.66 -3.72
N SER A 379 30.36 -1.21 -3.18
CA SER A 379 31.40 -0.48 -3.92
C SER A 379 32.04 -1.28 -5.07
N LYS A 380 32.01 -2.62 -4.98
CA LYS A 380 32.60 -3.56 -5.94
C LYS A 380 31.57 -4.20 -6.88
N ARG A 381 30.28 -3.91 -6.72
CA ARG A 381 29.23 -4.49 -7.57
C ARG A 381 29.16 -3.82 -8.92
N GLU A 382 28.61 -4.55 -9.88
CA GLU A 382 28.10 -3.97 -11.11
C GLU A 382 27.11 -2.85 -10.81
N ARG A 383 27.05 -1.86 -11.70
CA ARG A 383 26.24 -0.67 -11.54
C ARG A 383 25.23 -0.57 -12.67
N GLN A 384 24.07 0.01 -12.35
CA GLN A 384 23.10 0.35 -13.38
C GLN A 384 23.60 1.52 -14.24
N GLU A 385 22.95 1.70 -15.39
CA GLU A 385 23.20 2.84 -16.26
C GLU A 385 22.74 4.17 -15.62
N GLY A 386 23.41 5.26 -15.98
CA GLY A 386 23.02 6.61 -15.55
C GLY A 386 21.62 7.02 -16.02
N TYR A 387 21.00 7.95 -15.31
CA TYR A 387 19.63 8.37 -15.64
C TYR A 387 19.57 9.08 -17.00
N GLU A 388 20.65 9.75 -17.41
CA GLU A 388 20.80 10.39 -18.71
C GLU A 388 20.65 9.38 -19.84
N VAL A 389 21.37 8.25 -19.74
CA VAL A 389 21.33 7.15 -20.71
C VAL A 389 19.95 6.51 -20.77
N ILE A 390 19.34 6.25 -19.60
CA ILE A 390 17.99 5.67 -19.51
C ILE A 390 16.94 6.61 -20.11
N ASN A 391 17.00 7.91 -19.79
CA ASN A 391 16.08 8.91 -20.30
C ASN A 391 16.22 9.07 -21.82
N GLU A 392 17.45 9.15 -22.34
CA GLU A 392 17.72 9.29 -23.76
C GLU A 392 17.23 8.07 -24.55
N ARG A 393 17.51 6.85 -24.05
CA ARG A 393 17.06 5.60 -24.66
C ARG A 393 15.54 5.56 -24.77
N TRP A 394 14.83 5.95 -23.71
CA TRP A 394 13.37 5.99 -23.73
C TRP A 394 12.83 7.00 -24.76
N THR A 395 13.44 8.18 -24.84
CA THR A 395 13.07 9.22 -25.82
C THR A 395 13.31 8.76 -27.26
N LYS A 396 14.45 8.09 -27.53
CA LYS A 396 14.76 7.50 -28.84
C LYS A 396 13.74 6.44 -29.24
N LYS A 397 13.40 5.51 -28.33
CA LYS A 397 12.39 4.48 -28.57
C LYS A 397 11.03 5.10 -28.94
N ARG A 398 10.57 6.11 -28.19
CA ARG A 398 9.29 6.77 -28.46
C ARG A 398 9.25 7.57 -29.77
N LYS A 399 10.40 7.99 -30.30
CA LYS A 399 10.50 8.62 -31.62
C LYS A 399 10.41 7.62 -32.76
N LEU A 400 10.80 6.36 -32.54
CA LEU A 400 10.69 5.27 -33.51
C LEU A 400 9.27 4.68 -33.57
N ASP A 401 8.54 4.74 -32.45
CA ASP A 401 7.15 4.27 -32.35
C ASP A 401 6.11 5.31 -32.87
N LYS A 402 6.56 6.48 -33.35
CA LYS A 402 5.74 7.55 -33.93
C LYS A 402 6.08 7.70 -35.40
#